data_AF-A0A2M9R391-F1
#
_entry.id   AF-A0A2M9R391-F1
#
_cell.length_a   1.000
_cell.length_b   1.000
_cell.length_c   1.000
_cell.angle_alpha   90.00
_cell.angle_beta   90.00
_cell.angle_gamma   90.00
#
_symmetry.space_group_name_H-M   'P 1'
#
loop_
_entity.id
_entity.type
_entity.pdbx_description
1 polymer ?
#
loop_
_entity_poly.entity_id
_entity_poly.type
_entity_poly.pdbx_seq_one_letter_code
_entity_poly.pdbx_strand_id
1 'polypeptide(L)'
;MDIQATKLELIKRLLSVEKESVLEELKKILLSNTNKEETVGYTTDGQSLTLEDYQQKVQRGINDIKSGNYTLDEDFAREIETW
;
A
#
# COMPACT_ATOMS: atom_id res chain seq x y z
N MET A 1 -28.05 4.20 -7.44
CA MET A 1 -27.90 2.79 -7.84
C MET A 1 -27.77 1.97 -6.58
N ASP A 2 -28.49 0.85 -6.47
CA ASP A 2 -28.34 -0.08 -5.36
C ASP A 2 -27.08 -0.94 -5.58
N ILE A 3 -26.13 -0.84 -4.65
CA ILE A 3 -24.85 -1.57 -4.69
C ILE A 3 -25.09 -3.08 -4.70
N GLN A 4 -26.14 -3.57 -4.03
CA GLN A 4 -26.44 -5.01 -3.98
C GLN A 4 -26.94 -5.51 -5.34
N ALA A 5 -27.84 -4.76 -5.98
CA ALA A 5 -28.29 -5.04 -7.34
C ALA A 5 -27.11 -5.07 -8.33
N THR A 6 -26.19 -4.10 -8.26
CA THR A 6 -25.01 -4.05 -9.13
C THR A 6 -24.05 -5.24 -8.90
N LYS A 7 -23.83 -5.66 -7.65
CA LYS A 7 -23.03 -6.85 -7.34
C LYS A 7 -23.63 -8.12 -7.95
N LEU A 8 -24.94 -8.30 -7.81
CA LEU A 8 -25.63 -9.48 -8.34
C LEU A 8 -25.57 -9.54 -9.87
N GLU A 9 -25.70 -8.39 -10.54
CA GLU A 9 -25.56 -8.28 -11.99
C GLU A 9 -24.16 -8.70 -12.46
N LEU A 10 -23.11 -8.19 -11.80
CA LEU A 10 -21.72 -8.53 -12.14
C LEU A 10 -21.41 -10.01 -11.95
N ILE A 11 -21.90 -10.64 -10.87
CA ILE A 11 -21.72 -12.08 -10.64
C ILE A 11 -22.35 -12.89 -11.77
N LYS A 12 -23.59 -12.56 -12.16
CA LYS A 12 -24.27 -13.26 -13.27
C LYS A 12 -23.49 -13.12 -14.57
N ARG A 13 -22.98 -11.92 -14.86
CA ARG A 13 -22.15 -11.67 -16.05
C ARG A 13 -20.88 -12.51 -16.02
N LEU A 14 -20.19 -12.56 -14.88
CA LEU A 14 -18.93 -13.31 -14.71
C LEU A 14 -19.12 -14.81 -14.96
N LEU A 15 -20.20 -15.40 -14.44
CA LEU A 15 -20.52 -16.82 -14.63
C LEU A 15 -20.80 -17.19 -16.10
N SER A 16 -21.18 -16.21 -16.94
CA SER A 16 -21.43 -16.40 -18.36
C SER A 16 -20.20 -16.19 -19.26
N VAL A 17 -19.06 -15.77 -18.71
CA VAL A 17 -17.85 -15.54 -19.49
C VAL A 17 -17.13 -16.87 -19.75
N GLU A 18 -17.10 -17.30 -21.01
CA GLU A 18 -16.42 -18.53 -21.43
C GLU A 18 -14.96 -18.32 -21.84
N LYS A 19 -14.58 -17.07 -22.16
CA LYS A 19 -13.24 -16.75 -22.65
C LYS A 19 -12.27 -16.47 -21.50
N GLU A 20 -11.32 -17.37 -21.28
CA GLU A 20 -10.30 -17.28 -20.22
C GLU A 20 -9.56 -15.93 -20.19
N SER A 21 -9.13 -15.41 -21.35
CA SER A 21 -8.44 -14.11 -21.41
C SER A 21 -9.26 -12.94 -20.83
N VAL A 22 -10.60 -13.02 -20.85
CA VAL A 22 -11.47 -11.99 -20.28
C VAL A 22 -11.54 -12.14 -18.77
N LEU A 23 -11.57 -13.38 -18.26
CA LEU A 23 -11.50 -13.67 -16.83
C LEU A 23 -10.17 -13.20 -16.23
N GLU A 24 -9.06 -13.42 -16.92
CA GLU A 24 -7.73 -12.97 -16.48
C GLU A 24 -7.63 -11.44 -16.41
N GLU A 25 -8.18 -10.71 -17.38
CA GLU A 25 -8.16 -9.26 -17.34
C GLU A 25 -9.06 -8.70 -16.22
N LEU A 26 -10.24 -9.31 -16.02
CA LEU A 26 -11.12 -8.97 -14.90
C LEU A 26 -10.46 -9.25 -13.55
N LYS A 27 -9.74 -10.38 -13.44
CA LYS A 27 -8.98 -10.75 -12.24
C LYS A 27 -7.92 -9.69 -11.93
N LYS A 28 -7.17 -9.19 -12.92
CA LYS A 28 -6.22 -8.09 -12.71
C LYS A 28 -6.90 -6.83 -12.18
N ILE A 29 -8.04 -6.42 -12.74
CA ILE A 29 -8.76 -5.20 -12.33
C ILE A 29 -9.34 -5.34 -10.91
N LEU A 30 -9.87 -6.52 -10.58
CA LEU A 30 -10.46 -6.78 -9.28
C LEU A 30 -9.38 -6.94 -8.20
N LEU A 31 -8.21 -7.47 -8.56
CA LEU A 31 -7.06 -7.61 -7.66
C LEU A 31 -6.19 -6.35 -7.58
N SER A 32 -6.16 -5.49 -8.61
CA SER A 32 -5.37 -4.26 -8.60
C SER A 32 -5.86 -3.26 -7.55
N ASN A 33 -7.16 -3.25 -7.25
CA ASN A 33 -7.73 -2.50 -6.13
C ASN A 33 -7.48 -3.14 -4.76
N THR A 34 -6.94 -4.36 -4.73
CA THR A 34 -6.54 -5.12 -3.54
C THR A 34 -5.04 -5.33 -3.45
N ASN A 35 -4.25 -4.83 -4.41
CA ASN A 35 -2.78 -4.90 -4.44
C ASN A 35 -2.15 -3.95 -3.40
N LYS A 36 -2.59 -4.08 -2.16
CA LYS A 36 -1.83 -3.75 -0.96
C LYS A 36 -0.56 -4.60 -0.86
N GLU A 37 -0.26 -5.51 -1.79
CA GLU A 37 0.91 -6.41 -1.73
C GLU A 37 2.01 -6.05 -2.74
N GLU A 38 1.85 -5.01 -3.57
CA GLU A 38 2.96 -4.56 -4.42
C GLU A 38 4.07 -3.97 -3.54
N THR A 39 5.25 -4.60 -3.60
CA THR A 39 6.43 -4.13 -2.87
C THR A 39 6.96 -2.88 -3.54
N VAL A 40 6.90 -1.74 -2.84
CA VAL A 40 7.36 -0.42 -3.31
C VAL A 40 8.74 -0.04 -2.78
N GLY A 41 9.29 -0.82 -1.86
CA GLY A 41 10.61 -0.57 -1.27
C GLY A 41 10.99 -1.61 -0.23
N TYR A 42 12.11 -1.38 0.45
CA TYR A 42 12.60 -2.25 1.51
C TYR A 42 13.03 -1.41 2.73
N THR A 43 12.95 -2.01 3.91
CA THR A 43 13.47 -1.45 5.15
C THR A 43 14.98 -1.63 5.25
N THR A 44 15.61 -0.99 6.25
CA THR A 44 17.05 -1.10 6.51
C THR A 44 17.49 -2.52 6.89
N ASP A 45 16.56 -3.33 7.40
CA ASP A 45 16.72 -4.76 7.69
C ASP A 45 16.28 -5.68 6.52
N GLY A 46 15.91 -5.11 5.37
CA GLY A 46 15.62 -5.84 4.13
C GLY A 46 14.20 -6.40 4.03
N GLN A 47 13.27 -6.01 4.90
CA GLN A 47 11.86 -6.39 4.80
C GLN A 47 11.17 -5.59 3.70
N SER A 48 10.29 -6.23 2.92
CA SER A 48 9.51 -5.56 1.89
C SER A 48 8.51 -4.57 2.49
N LEU A 49 8.32 -3.44 1.82
CA LEU A 49 7.31 -2.44 2.14
C LEU A 49 6.25 -2.43 1.07
N THR A 50 5.00 -2.54 1.48
CA THR A 50 3.87 -2.29 0.60
C THR A 50 3.62 -0.79 0.45
N LEU A 51 2.80 -0.39 -0.53
CA LEU A 51 2.39 1.00 -0.67
C LEU A 51 1.71 1.54 0.60
N GLU A 52 0.90 0.73 1.27
CA GLU A 52 0.24 1.11 2.52
C GLU A 52 1.25 1.30 3.65
N ASP A 53 2.20 0.37 3.81
CA ASP A 53 3.26 0.48 4.83
C ASP A 53 4.10 1.74 4.63
N TYR A 54 4.43 2.05 3.38
CA TYR A 54 5.17 3.25 3.02
C TYR A 54 4.39 4.52 3.40
N GLN A 55 3.11 4.60 3.03
CA GLN A 55 2.24 5.74 3.39
C GLN A 55 2.11 5.91 4.90
N GLN A 56 1.96 4.82 5.65
CA GLN A 56 1.93 4.86 7.12
C GLN A 56 3.25 5.37 7.72
N LYS A 57 4.41 4.95 7.17
CA LYS A 57 5.72 5.46 7.58
C LYS A 57 5.86 6.96 7.34
N VAL A 58 5.47 7.45 6.17
CA VAL A 58 5.48 8.90 5.86
C VAL A 58 4.60 9.66 6.84
N GLN A 59 3.38 9.17 7.10
CA GLN A 59 2.47 9.83 8.03
C GLN A 59 3.01 9.84 9.46
N ARG A 60 3.69 8.78 9.90
CA ARG A 60 4.38 8.75 11.19
C ARG A 60 5.47 9.83 11.26
N GLY A 61 6.33 9.93 10.27
CA GLY A 61 7.38 10.97 10.22
C GLY A 61 6.80 12.40 10.29
N ILE A 62 5.68 12.65 9.60
CA ILE A 62 4.97 13.94 9.69
C ILE A 62 4.47 14.20 11.12
N ASN A 63 3.94 13.17 11.80
CA ASN A 63 3.47 13.30 13.18
C ASN A 63 4.63 13.47 14.17
N ASP A 64 5.76 12.82 13.95
CA ASP A 64 6.98 12.95 14.75
C ASP A 64 7.50 14.39 14.68
N ILE A 65 7.57 14.99 13.48
CA ILE A 65 7.92 16.40 13.31
C ILE A 65 6.94 17.31 14.06
N LYS A 66 5.62 17.07 13.92
CA LYS A 66 4.59 17.89 14.59
C LYS A 66 4.63 17.79 16.12
N SER A 67 5.05 16.64 16.64
CA SER A 67 5.13 16.38 18.09
C SER A 67 6.49 16.77 18.70
N GLY A 68 7.44 17.23 17.87
CA GLY A 68 8.80 17.57 18.32
C GLY A 68 9.72 16.36 18.47
N ASN A 69 9.30 15.18 18.02
CA ASN A 69 10.10 13.95 18.02
C ASN A 69 11.03 13.91 16.80
N TYR A 70 11.95 14.87 16.70
CA TYR A 70 12.98 14.90 15.66
C TYR A 70 14.32 15.31 16.28
N THR A 71 15.40 15.00 15.59
CA THR A 71 16.74 15.48 15.93
C THR A 71 17.26 16.36 14.80
N LEU A 72 18.12 17.33 15.12
CA LEU A 72 18.81 18.14 14.12
C LEU A 72 20.05 17.40 13.64
N ASP A 73 20.48 17.68 12.41
CA ASP A 73 21.70 17.09 11.83
C ASP A 73 22.94 17.33 12.71
N GLU A 74 23.09 18.54 13.25
CA GLU A 74 24.18 18.89 14.17
C GLU A 74 24.11 18.16 15.53
N ASP A 75 22.91 17.88 16.02
CA ASP A 75 22.71 17.14 17.27
C ASP A 75 23.07 15.66 17.06
N PHE A 76 22.63 15.11 15.93
CA PHE A 76 22.91 13.72 15.54
C PHE A 76 24.40 13.49 15.24
N ALA A 77 25.07 14.42 14.55
CA ALA A 77 26.49 14.34 14.27
C ALA A 77 27.33 14.27 15.56
N ARG A 78 26.96 15.08 16.57
CA ARG A 78 27.61 15.06 17.89
C ARG A 78 27.35 13.74 18.64
N GLU A 79 26.18 13.14 18.50
CA GLU A 79 25.87 11.84 19.11
C GLU A 79 26.74 10.72 18.51
N ILE A 80 26.90 10.71 17.18
CA ILE A 80 27.75 9.74 16.47
C ILE A 80 29.22 9.82 16.93
N GLU A 81 29.75 11.02 17.20
CA GLU A 81 31.12 11.19 17.70
C GLU A 81 31.36 10.49 19.05
N THR A 82 30.30 10.19 19.80
CA THR A 82 30.38 9.56 21.12
C THR A 82 30.14 8.04 21.12
N TRP A 83 29.82 7.45 19.96
CA TRP A 83 29.62 6.00 19.78
C TRP A 83 30.93 5.29 19.43
#